data_AF-A0A7J8I9M1-F1
#
_entry.id   AF-A0A7J8I9M1-F1
#
_cell.length_a   1.000
_cell.length_b   1.000
_cell.length_c   1.000
_cell.angle_alpha   90.00
_cell.angle_beta   90.00
_cell.angle_gamma   90.00
#
_symmetry.space_group_name_H-M   'P 1'
#
loop_
_entity.id
_entity.type
_entity.pdbx_description
1 polymer ?
#
loop_
_entity_poly.entity_id
_entity_poly.type
_entity_poly.pdbx_seq_one_letter_code
_entity_poly.pdbx_strand_id
1 'polypeptide(L)'
;MFFPNLTAYMSSGPLVTMILARHKAISYWKELLGPSNSLVAKETHPDSLRAIYGTDDLRNGLHGSYDFAAAEREVRFMFPEVIVEPIPVGQAAKDYLNLYVTPTLLKGLTELCKQKPEDPCVWLADWLLKNNPNKPKLCHHPVVEEPY
;
A
#
# COMPACT_ATOMS: atom_id res chain seq x y z
N MET A 1 22.46 12.50 12.29
CA MET A 1 21.06 12.68 11.86
C MET A 1 20.67 11.45 11.05
N PHE A 2 19.74 10.61 11.53
CA PHE A 2 19.50 9.29 10.94
C PHE A 2 18.59 9.34 9.70
N PHE A 3 17.44 10.01 9.79
CA PHE A 3 16.39 9.98 8.76
C PHE A 3 16.82 10.51 7.37
N PRO A 4 17.52 11.66 7.23
CA PRO A 4 17.96 12.11 5.90
C PRO A 4 18.96 11.17 5.24
N ASN A 5 19.89 10.60 6.03
CA ASN A 5 20.88 9.65 5.53
C ASN A 5 20.23 8.35 5.07
N LEU A 6 19.24 7.85 5.82
CA LEU A 6 18.46 6.67 5.44
C LEU A 6 17.70 6.91 4.14
N THR A 7 17.05 8.07 4.02
CA THR A 7 16.29 8.42 2.81
C THR A 7 17.20 8.48 1.60
N ALA A 8 18.34 9.16 1.71
CA ALA A 8 19.33 9.26 0.64
C ALA A 8 19.91 7.89 0.24
N TYR A 9 20.13 7.00 1.21
CA TYR A 9 20.61 5.64 0.94
C TYR A 9 19.55 4.79 0.24
N MET A 10 18.31 4.76 0.75
CA MET A 10 17.21 3.97 0.17
C MET A 10 16.83 4.42 -1.25
N SER A 11 17.14 5.66 -1.63
CA SER A 11 16.93 6.20 -2.98
C SER A 11 18.19 6.22 -3.87
N SER A 12 19.32 5.67 -3.39
CA SER A 12 20.59 5.70 -4.13
C SER A 12 20.68 4.69 -5.27
N GLY A 13 19.72 3.76 -5.37
CA GLY A 13 19.70 2.73 -6.40
C GLY A 13 18.42 1.88 -6.35
N PRO A 14 18.28 0.91 -7.27
CA PRO A 14 17.14 0.01 -7.28
C PRO A 14 17.15 -0.93 -6.07
N LEU A 15 15.97 -1.34 -5.65
CA LEU A 15 15.75 -2.33 -4.59
C LEU A 15 14.80 -3.42 -5.08
N VAL A 16 14.83 -4.57 -4.42
CA VAL A 16 13.90 -5.68 -4.67
C VAL A 16 12.91 -5.75 -3.52
N THR A 17 11.62 -5.66 -3.81
CA THR A 17 10.54 -5.88 -2.85
C THR A 17 9.98 -7.29 -3.00
N MET A 18 9.68 -7.95 -1.88
CA MET A 18 9.16 -9.31 -1.87
C MET A 18 8.08 -9.48 -0.80
N ILE A 19 7.10 -10.33 -1.08
CA ILE A 19 6.14 -10.83 -0.07
C ILE A 19 6.53 -12.29 0.24
N LEU A 20 6.85 -12.57 1.50
CA LEU A 20 7.23 -13.90 1.95
C LEU A 20 6.05 -14.55 2.69
N ALA A 21 5.71 -15.78 2.32
CA ALA A 21 4.61 -16.54 2.93
C ALA A 21 5.14 -17.75 3.70
N ARG A 22 4.78 -17.83 4.99
CA ARG A 22 5.10 -18.96 5.89
C ARG A 22 4.24 -18.90 7.14
N HIS A 23 4.02 -20.04 7.80
CA HIS A 23 3.60 -20.02 9.20
C HIS A 23 4.65 -19.25 10.04
N LYS A 24 4.20 -18.26 10.83
CA LYS A 24 5.07 -17.36 11.59
C LYS A 24 6.13 -16.64 10.73
N ALA A 25 5.77 -16.23 9.51
CA ALA A 25 6.67 -15.59 8.55
C ALA A 25 7.48 -14.42 9.13
N ILE A 26 6.82 -13.50 9.85
CA ILE A 26 7.48 -12.30 10.40
C ILE A 26 8.58 -12.67 11.39
N SER A 27 8.28 -13.52 12.38
CA SER A 27 9.28 -13.89 13.39
C SER A 27 10.43 -14.67 12.77
N TYR A 28 10.14 -15.58 11.84
CA TYR A 28 11.17 -16.38 11.20
C TYR A 28 12.05 -15.56 10.25
N TRP A 29 11.46 -14.62 9.52
CA TRP A 29 12.23 -13.69 8.70
C TRP A 29 13.15 -12.83 9.58
N LYS A 30 12.65 -12.31 10.71
CA LYS A 30 13.47 -11.54 11.67
C LYS A 30 14.61 -12.36 12.27
N GLU A 31 14.38 -13.64 12.56
CA GLU A 31 15.42 -14.56 13.01
C GLU A 31 16.50 -14.76 11.94
N LEU A 32 16.11 -14.99 10.69
CA LEU A 32 17.04 -15.15 9.56
C LEU A 32 17.81 -13.85 9.26
N LEU A 33 17.17 -12.69 9.44
CA LEU A 33 17.81 -11.38 9.30
C LEU A 33 18.91 -11.16 10.35
N GLY A 34 18.66 -11.56 11.60
CA GLY A 34 19.51 -11.23 12.73
C GLY A 34 19.39 -9.77 13.20
N PRO A 35 20.25 -9.34 14.15
CA PRO A 35 20.24 -7.98 14.71
C PRO A 35 20.31 -6.89 13.62
N SER A 36 19.60 -5.77 13.83
CA SER A 36 19.56 -4.66 12.84
C SER A 36 20.93 -4.04 12.58
N ASN A 37 21.79 -4.01 13.60
CA ASN A 37 23.16 -3.54 13.47
C ASN A 37 24.05 -4.69 12.96
N SER A 38 24.63 -4.50 11.77
CA SER A 38 25.43 -5.54 11.09
C SER A 38 26.68 -5.95 11.88
N LEU A 39 27.27 -5.07 12.69
CA LEU A 39 28.44 -5.42 13.52
C LEU A 39 28.03 -6.34 14.67
N VAL A 40 26.93 -6.02 15.35
CA VAL A 40 26.35 -6.90 16.39
C VAL A 40 25.92 -8.24 15.78
N ALA A 41 25.35 -8.23 14.57
CA ALA A 41 24.97 -9.46 13.87
C ALA A 41 26.18 -10.34 13.59
N LYS A 42 27.31 -9.79 13.12
CA LYS A 42 28.55 -10.55 12.88
C LYS A 42 29.11 -11.21 14.13
N GLU A 43 28.99 -10.55 15.29
CA GLU A 43 29.50 -11.08 16.56
C GLU A 43 28.57 -12.15 17.16
N THR A 44 27.26 -11.93 17.09
CA THR A 44 26.27 -12.73 17.86
C THR A 44 25.52 -13.75 17.01
N HIS A 45 25.38 -13.50 15.71
CA HIS A 45 24.62 -14.31 14.75
C HIS A 45 25.38 -14.37 13.41
N PRO A 46 26.61 -14.93 13.37
CA PRO A 46 27.50 -14.84 12.21
C PRO A 46 26.92 -15.41 10.91
N ASP A 47 25.97 -16.35 11.01
CA ASP A 47 25.28 -16.97 9.86
C ASP A 47 24.00 -16.21 9.43
N SER A 48 23.64 -15.11 10.10
CA SER A 48 22.47 -14.30 9.74
C SER A 48 22.70 -13.50 8.46
N LEU A 49 21.62 -13.17 7.75
CA LEU A 49 21.73 -12.44 6.49
C LEU A 49 22.39 -11.06 6.66
N ARG A 50 22.13 -10.37 7.78
CA ARG A 50 22.77 -9.07 8.05
C ARG A 50 24.24 -9.20 8.43
N ALA A 51 24.66 -10.34 9.00
CA ALA A 51 26.07 -10.60 9.23
C ALA A 51 26.83 -10.84 7.92
N ILE A 52 26.23 -11.60 7.00
CA ILE A 52 26.82 -11.98 5.71
C ILE A 52 26.85 -10.81 4.72
N TYR A 53 25.74 -10.06 4.61
CA TYR A 53 25.55 -9.04 3.56
C TYR A 53 25.60 -7.59 4.07
N GLY A 54 25.47 -7.36 5.37
CA GLY A 54 25.48 -6.03 5.97
C GLY A 54 26.89 -5.49 6.20
N THR A 55 27.09 -4.19 5.99
CA THR A 55 28.37 -3.52 6.21
C THR A 55 28.38 -2.65 7.45
N ASP A 56 27.28 -1.95 7.74
CA ASP A 56 27.15 -1.06 8.89
C ASP A 56 25.68 -1.00 9.37
N ASP A 57 25.36 -0.07 10.27
CA ASP A 57 24.03 0.09 10.86
C ASP A 57 22.99 0.60 9.85
N LEU A 58 23.40 1.45 8.91
CA LEU A 58 22.55 2.00 7.85
C LEU A 58 22.42 1.03 6.67
N ARG A 59 23.53 0.36 6.33
CA ARG A 59 23.68 -0.56 5.19
C ARG A 59 23.66 -2.00 5.70
N ASN A 60 22.53 -2.40 6.27
CA ASN A 60 22.34 -3.74 6.79
C ASN A 60 21.84 -4.76 5.76
N GLY A 61 21.72 -4.36 4.49
CA GLY A 61 21.37 -5.21 3.37
C GLY A 61 19.88 -5.53 3.24
N LEU A 62 19.16 -5.79 4.33
CA LEU A 62 17.78 -6.29 4.28
C LEU A 62 16.84 -5.64 5.32
N HIS A 63 15.62 -5.36 4.86
CA HIS A 63 14.47 -4.91 5.65
C HIS A 63 13.49 -6.05 5.93
N GLY A 64 12.75 -5.93 7.03
CA GLY A 64 11.65 -6.83 7.35
C GLY A 64 10.65 -6.14 8.26
N SER A 65 9.36 -6.35 8.00
CA SER A 65 8.27 -5.74 8.78
C SER A 65 8.35 -6.16 10.25
N TYR A 66 8.07 -5.23 11.15
CA TYR A 66 8.26 -5.44 12.59
C TYR A 66 7.22 -6.41 13.19
N ASP A 67 5.97 -6.24 12.78
CA ASP A 67 4.77 -6.97 13.22
C ASP A 67 3.76 -7.09 12.07
N PHE A 68 2.60 -7.70 12.34
CA PHE A 68 1.56 -7.92 11.32
C PHE A 68 0.97 -6.60 10.79
N ALA A 69 0.75 -5.61 11.66
CA ALA A 69 0.18 -4.33 11.24
C ALA A 69 1.15 -3.55 10.34
N ALA A 70 2.45 -3.61 10.63
CA ALA A 70 3.49 -3.07 9.75
C ALA A 70 3.53 -3.84 8.42
N ALA A 71 3.49 -5.17 8.44
CA ALA A 71 3.48 -5.98 7.23
C ALA A 71 2.27 -5.66 6.34
N GLU A 72 1.07 -5.55 6.92
CA GLU A 72 -0.14 -5.19 6.18
C GLU A 72 -0.02 -3.82 5.52
N ARG A 73 0.49 -2.80 6.24
CA ARG A 73 0.71 -1.45 5.68
C ARG A 73 1.77 -1.45 4.59
N GLU A 74 2.89 -2.11 4.80
CA GLU A 74 4.01 -2.17 3.85
C GLU A 74 3.63 -2.93 2.57
N VAL A 75 2.90 -4.04 2.69
CA VAL A 75 2.39 -4.81 1.55
C VAL A 75 1.40 -3.97 0.74
N ARG A 76 0.42 -3.32 1.38
CA ARG A 76 -0.53 -2.43 0.67
C ARG A 76 0.15 -1.26 -0.02
N PHE A 77 1.23 -0.74 0.56
CA PHE A 77 2.01 0.35 -0.04
C PHE A 77 2.77 -0.10 -1.28
N MET A 78 3.46 -1.25 -1.22
CA MET A 78 4.31 -1.73 -2.30
C MET A 78 3.55 -2.51 -3.39
N PHE A 79 2.45 -3.17 -3.01
CA PHE A 79 1.66 -4.06 -3.86
C PHE A 79 0.16 -3.77 -3.70
N PRO A 80 -0.34 -2.63 -4.22
CA PRO A 80 -1.70 -2.16 -3.95
C PRO A 80 -2.81 -3.10 -4.44
N GLU A 81 -2.51 -3.94 -5.43
CA GLU A 81 -3.46 -4.91 -6.00
C GLU A 81 -3.52 -6.24 -5.21
N VAL A 82 -2.66 -6.42 -4.21
CA VAL A 82 -2.63 -7.65 -3.40
C VAL A 82 -3.69 -7.58 -2.30
N ILE A 83 -4.51 -8.62 -2.23
CA ILE A 83 -5.45 -8.83 -1.13
C ILE A 83 -4.68 -9.37 0.07
N VAL A 84 -4.68 -8.62 1.18
CA VAL A 84 -4.10 -9.05 2.46
C VAL A 84 -5.20 -9.63 3.34
N GLU A 85 -5.05 -10.90 3.70
CA GLU A 85 -5.95 -11.61 4.61
C GLU A 85 -5.68 -11.25 6.09
N PRO A 86 -6.69 -11.30 6.98
CA PRO A 86 -8.08 -11.66 6.68
C PRO A 86 -8.84 -10.50 6.02
N ILE A 87 -9.66 -10.81 5.01
CA ILE A 87 -10.62 -9.83 4.48
C ILE A 87 -11.53 -9.37 5.62
N PRO A 88 -11.72 -8.05 5.83
CA PRO A 88 -12.62 -7.54 6.86
C PRO A 88 -14.05 -8.09 6.66
N VAL A 89 -14.61 -8.68 7.71
CA VAL A 89 -15.99 -9.20 7.72
C VAL A 89 -16.80 -8.61 8.88
N GLY A 90 -18.11 -8.83 8.88
CA GLY A 90 -18.98 -8.44 9.99
C GLY A 90 -19.00 -6.92 10.20
N GLN A 91 -18.73 -6.47 11.42
CA GLN A 91 -18.79 -5.04 11.76
C GLN A 91 -17.72 -4.22 11.02
N ALA A 92 -16.50 -4.73 10.87
CA ALA A 92 -15.43 -4.03 10.17
C ALA A 92 -15.79 -3.75 8.70
N ALA A 93 -16.44 -4.71 8.03
CA ALA A 93 -16.95 -4.51 6.68
C ALA A 93 -18.06 -3.45 6.63
N LYS A 94 -18.99 -3.47 7.58
CA LYS A 94 -20.05 -2.46 7.68
C LYS A 94 -19.49 -1.05 7.91
N ASP A 95 -18.50 -0.94 8.79
CA ASP A 95 -17.86 0.34 9.09
C ASP A 95 -17.15 0.90 7.85
N TYR A 96 -16.43 0.06 7.12
CA TYR A 96 -15.80 0.46 5.85
C TYR A 96 -16.83 0.95 4.82
N LEU A 97 -17.92 0.18 4.63
CA LEU A 97 -18.99 0.58 3.71
C LEU A 97 -19.60 1.92 4.12
N ASN A 98 -19.91 2.10 5.40
CA ASN A 98 -20.51 3.33 5.92
C ASN A 98 -19.60 4.55 5.80
N LEU A 99 -18.30 4.39 6.04
CA LEU A 99 -17.34 5.49 5.94
C LEU A 99 -17.03 5.87 4.49
N TYR A 100 -16.83 4.89 3.61
CA TYR A 100 -16.17 5.12 2.32
C TYR A 100 -17.07 4.90 1.09
N VAL A 101 -18.12 4.09 1.20
CA VAL A 101 -18.94 3.68 0.05
C VAL A 101 -20.35 4.28 0.10
N THR A 102 -21.09 4.02 1.18
CA THR A 102 -22.49 4.40 1.38
C THR A 102 -22.77 5.88 1.11
N PRO A 103 -21.94 6.86 1.56
CA PRO A 103 -22.25 8.28 1.36
C PRO A 103 -22.35 8.68 -0.12
N THR A 104 -21.52 8.10 -0.98
CA THR A 104 -21.51 8.40 -2.42
C THR A 104 -22.52 7.52 -3.16
N LEU A 105 -22.59 6.24 -2.81
CA LEU A 105 -23.50 5.28 -3.43
C LEU A 105 -24.97 5.67 -3.21
N LEU A 106 -25.35 6.06 -1.99
CA LEU A 106 -26.71 6.46 -1.68
C LEU A 106 -27.14 7.69 -2.49
N LYS A 107 -26.24 8.67 -2.67
CA LYS A 107 -26.49 9.84 -3.54
C LYS A 107 -26.72 9.41 -4.99
N GLY A 108 -25.86 8.53 -5.52
CA GLY A 108 -25.98 8.02 -6.88
C GLY A 108 -27.28 7.25 -7.13
N LEU A 109 -27.65 6.36 -6.20
CA LEU A 109 -28.92 5.62 -6.26
C LEU A 109 -30.14 6.55 -6.18
N THR A 110 -30.06 7.60 -5.35
CA THR A 110 -31.11 8.62 -5.26
C THR A 110 -31.30 9.35 -6.59
N GLU A 111 -30.21 9.74 -7.25
CA GLU A 111 -30.27 10.40 -8.55
C GLU A 111 -30.74 9.45 -9.68
N LEU A 112 -30.33 8.18 -9.63
CA LEU A 112 -30.79 7.16 -10.58
C LEU A 112 -32.31 7.01 -10.55
N CYS A 113 -32.91 6.94 -9.36
CA CYS A 113 -34.36 6.86 -9.19
C CYS A 113 -35.12 8.09 -9.72
N LYS A 114 -34.49 9.27 -9.72
CA LYS A 114 -35.06 10.49 -10.28
C LYS A 114 -35.01 10.50 -11.81
N GLN A 115 -33.88 10.12 -12.39
CA GLN A 115 -33.62 10.21 -13.82
C GLN A 115 -34.27 9.08 -14.62
N LYS A 116 -34.34 7.86 -14.05
CA LYS A 116 -34.90 6.66 -14.69
C LYS A 116 -34.36 6.44 -16.13
N PRO A 117 -33.03 6.37 -16.30
CA PRO A 117 -32.42 6.14 -17.62
C PRO A 117 -32.78 4.75 -18.17
N GLU A 118 -32.64 4.59 -19.48
CA GLU A 118 -32.89 3.32 -20.17
C GLU A 118 -31.95 2.19 -19.71
N ASP A 119 -30.68 2.53 -19.43
CA ASP A 119 -29.69 1.62 -18.81
C ASP A 119 -29.26 2.14 -17.41
N PRO A 120 -29.93 1.69 -16.33
CA PRO A 120 -29.64 2.10 -14.96
C PRO A 120 -28.23 1.75 -14.49
N CYS A 121 -27.68 0.62 -14.94
CA CYS A 121 -26.39 0.12 -14.46
C CYS A 121 -25.23 0.93 -15.03
N VAL A 122 -25.24 1.13 -16.36
CA VAL A 122 -24.22 1.95 -17.04
C VAL A 122 -24.28 3.39 -16.54
N TRP A 123 -25.49 3.95 -16.44
CA TRP A 123 -25.67 5.32 -15.94
C TRP A 123 -25.13 5.50 -14.51
N LEU A 124 -25.38 4.54 -13.61
CA LEU A 124 -24.89 4.63 -12.23
C LEU A 124 -23.36 4.49 -12.17
N ALA A 125 -22.77 3.61 -12.99
CA ALA A 125 -21.32 3.47 -13.06
C ALA A 125 -20.65 4.80 -13.49
N ASP A 126 -21.15 5.43 -14.55
CA ASP A 126 -20.66 6.72 -15.01
C ASP A 126 -20.86 7.82 -13.97
N TRP A 127 -22.03 7.82 -13.31
CA TRP A 127 -22.31 8.77 -12.23
C TRP A 127 -21.32 8.62 -11.08
N LEU A 128 -21.00 7.39 -10.67
CA LEU A 128 -20.04 7.12 -9.59
C LEU A 128 -18.62 7.52 -9.98
N LEU A 129 -18.19 7.26 -11.22
CA LEU A 129 -16.89 7.69 -11.73
C LEU A 129 -16.76 9.22 -11.72
N LYS A 130 -17.81 9.93 -12.14
CA LYS A 130 -17.84 11.40 -12.18
C LYS A 130 -17.93 12.06 -10.80
N ASN A 131 -18.51 11.37 -9.82
CA ASN A 131 -18.77 11.89 -8.47
C ASN A 131 -17.92 11.21 -7.38
N ASN A 132 -16.81 10.56 -7.76
CA ASN A 132 -15.91 9.92 -6.82
C ASN A 132 -15.20 10.97 -5.94
N PRO A 133 -15.39 10.99 -4.60
CA PRO A 133 -14.74 11.97 -3.73
C PRO A 133 -13.22 11.75 -3.59
N ASN A 134 -12.72 10.57 -3.98
CA ASN A 134 -11.31 10.20 -3.87
C ASN A 134 -10.52 10.49 -5.15
N LYS A 135 -11.16 11.03 -6.20
CA LYS A 135 -10.49 11.43 -7.45
C LYS A 135 -10.82 12.88 -7.78
N PRO A 136 -9.84 13.67 -8.25
CA PRO A 136 -10.12 15.02 -8.73
C PRO A 136 -11.05 14.95 -9.95
N LYS A 137 -11.87 15.98 -10.12
CA LYS A 137 -12.66 16.17 -11.34
C LYS A 137 -11.72 16.64 -12.44
N LEU A 138 -11.52 15.79 -13.46
CA LEU A 138 -10.76 16.18 -14.64
C LEU A 138 -11.67 17.04 -15.53
N CYS A 139 -11.40 18.35 -15.57
CA CYS A 139 -11.99 19.22 -16.58
C CYS A 139 -11.15 19.08 -17.86
N HIS A 140 -11.71 18.46 -18.90
CA HIS A 140 -11.11 18.56 -20.23
C HIS A 140 -11.32 20.00 -20.72
N HIS A 141 -10.30 20.84 -20.61
CA HIS A 141 -10.27 22.07 -21.41
C HIS A 141 -10.00 21.65 -22.85
N PRO A 142 -10.81 22.12 -23.84
CA PRO A 142 -10.46 21.91 -25.22
C PRO A 142 -9.09 22.53 -25.45
N VAL A 143 -8.16 21.74 -25.98
CA VAL A 143 -6.85 22.22 -26.43
C VAL A 143 -7.16 23.28 -27.49
N VAL A 144 -6.91 24.54 -27.16
CA VAL A 144 -6.97 25.62 -28.14
C VAL A 144 -5.76 25.39 -29.03
N GLU A 145 -5.97 24.89 -30.24
CA GLU A 145 -4.93 24.90 -31.27
C GLU A 145 -4.60 26.37 -31.56
N GLU A 146 -3.42 26.81 -31.14
CA GLU A 146 -2.91 28.12 -31.56
C GLU A 146 -2.65 28.07 -33.06
N PRO A 147 -3.23 29.00 -33.85
CA PRO A 147 -2.96 29.06 -35.27
C PRO A 147 -1.50 29.53 -35.49
N TYR A 148 -0.76 28.75 -36.29
CA TYR A 148 0.60 29.03 -36.74
C TYR A 148 0.74 30.37 -37.47
#